data_AF-A0A8B8C5D3-F1
#
_entry.id   AF-A0A8B8C5D3-F1
#
_cell.length_a   1.000
_cell.length_b   1.000
_cell.length_c   1.000
_cell.angle_alpha   90.00
_cell.angle_beta   90.00
_cell.angle_gamma   90.00
#
_symmetry.space_group_name_H-M   'P 1'
#
loop_
_entity.id
_entity.type
_entity.pdbx_description
1 polymer ?
#
loop_
_entity_poly.entity_id
_entity_poly.type
_entity_poly.pdbx_seq_one_letter_code
_entity_poly.pdbx_strand_id
1 'polypeptide(L)'
;MTQEQTESVDQFVTRLKQKAEHCNFDNADEQIRDQVIEKCRSSHLRRKLLEKGGDLTLEQTLTTARAFEQSQQQASGIEGGKSLEASVNKDTYSQIQAALPEVRNVRSVIKLAIMLYAVNHQRLRLLKTLDVANQNNM
;
A
#
# COMPACT_ATOMS: atom_id res chain seq x y z
N MET A 1 -20.02 18.99 -2.44
CA MET A 1 -19.26 18.71 -1.20
C MET A 1 -18.78 17.27 -1.24
N THR A 2 -17.53 17.01 -0.87
CA THR A 2 -16.93 15.66 -0.86
C THR A 2 -16.76 15.14 0.55
N GLN A 3 -16.73 13.82 0.71
CA GLN A 3 -16.40 13.19 1.99
C GLN A 3 -14.96 13.55 2.40
N GLU A 4 -14.75 13.97 3.64
CA GLU A 4 -13.42 14.32 4.16
C GLU A 4 -12.57 13.06 4.46
N GLN A 5 -11.25 13.22 4.57
CA GLN A 5 -10.31 12.09 4.67
C GLN A 5 -10.52 11.21 5.92
N THR A 6 -10.98 11.81 7.02
CA THR A 6 -11.21 11.14 8.31
C THR A 6 -12.69 11.03 8.66
N GLU A 7 -13.58 11.45 7.77
CA GLU A 7 -15.03 11.48 8.00
C GLU A 7 -15.64 10.13 7.63
N SER A 8 -16.42 9.54 8.54
CA SER A 8 -17.20 8.34 8.23
C SER A 8 -18.34 8.65 7.28
N VAL A 9 -18.88 7.64 6.60
CA VAL A 9 -20.04 7.87 5.71
C VAL A 9 -21.25 8.40 6.48
N ASP A 10 -21.46 8.00 7.74
CA ASP A 10 -22.53 8.53 8.58
C ASP A 10 -22.37 10.01 8.93
N GLN A 11 -21.15 10.45 9.23
CA GLN A 11 -20.83 11.86 9.45
C GLN A 11 -21.05 12.67 8.17
N PHE A 12 -20.61 12.14 7.03
CA PHE A 12 -20.81 12.76 5.74
C PHE A 12 -22.30 12.94 5.42
N VAL A 13 -23.12 11.91 5.64
CA VAL A 13 -24.57 11.97 5.43
C VAL A 13 -25.24 12.95 6.40
N THR A 14 -24.79 13.03 7.64
CA THR A 14 -25.29 14.02 8.62
C THR A 14 -25.05 15.44 8.11
N ARG A 15 -23.84 15.73 7.60
CA ARG A 15 -23.50 17.02 7.01
C ARG A 15 -24.30 17.30 5.74
N LEU A 16 -24.56 16.28 4.93
CA LEU A 16 -25.43 16.40 3.76
C LEU A 16 -26.86 16.77 4.15
N LYS A 17 -27.42 16.13 5.19
CA LYS A 17 -28.75 16.43 5.71
C LYS A 17 -28.88 17.87 6.18
N GLN A 18 -27.93 18.36 6.98
CA GLN A 18 -27.90 19.75 7.44
C GLN A 18 -27.88 20.77 6.29
N LYS A 19 -27.20 20.44 5.19
CA LYS A 19 -27.20 21.32 4.00
C LYS A 19 -28.51 21.21 3.22
N ALA A 20 -29.06 20.00 3.12
CA ALA A 20 -30.33 19.75 2.45
C ALA A 20 -31.52 20.38 3.18
N GLU A 21 -31.44 20.63 4.49
CA GLU A 21 -32.49 21.33 5.29
C GLU A 21 -32.89 22.69 4.70
N HIS A 22 -31.96 23.35 4.01
CA HIS A 22 -32.17 24.68 3.41
C HIS A 22 -32.46 24.59 1.91
N CYS A 23 -32.57 23.38 1.36
CA CYS A 23 -32.81 23.12 -0.05
C CYS A 23 -34.24 22.58 -0.23
N ASN A 24 -35.00 23.17 -1.16
CA ASN A 24 -36.34 22.70 -1.51
C ASN A 24 -36.26 21.50 -2.46
N PHE A 25 -35.70 20.38 -1.99
CA PHE A 25 -35.68 19.13 -2.74
C PHE A 25 -37.02 18.40 -2.61
N ASP A 26 -37.57 17.94 -3.73
CA ASP A 26 -38.77 17.09 -3.75
C ASP A 26 -38.52 15.74 -3.05
N ASN A 27 -37.30 15.21 -3.18
CA ASN A 27 -36.85 14.01 -2.48
C ASN A 27 -35.41 14.20 -1.96
N ALA A 28 -35.28 14.67 -0.72
CA ALA A 28 -33.98 14.89 -0.08
C ALA A 28 -33.17 13.59 0.03
N ASP A 29 -33.81 12.44 0.26
CA ASP A 29 -33.12 11.16 0.46
C ASP A 29 -32.46 10.66 -0.83
N GLU A 30 -33.11 10.82 -1.97
CA GLU A 30 -32.52 10.53 -3.29
C GLU A 30 -31.32 11.43 -3.57
N GLN A 31 -31.44 12.73 -3.31
CA GLN A 31 -30.33 13.67 -3.52
C GLN A 31 -29.14 13.35 -2.62
N ILE A 32 -29.39 13.01 -1.36
CA ILE A 32 -28.33 12.61 -0.42
C ILE A 32 -27.67 11.31 -0.89
N ARG A 33 -28.46 10.31 -1.31
CA ARG A 33 -27.94 9.04 -1.85
C ARG A 33 -27.02 9.30 -3.04
N ASP A 34 -27.47 10.08 -4.01
CA ASP A 34 -26.71 10.35 -5.23
C ASP A 34 -25.41 11.10 -4.91
N GLN A 35 -25.47 12.05 -3.98
CA GLN A 35 -24.30 12.77 -3.48
C GLN A 35 -23.30 11.86 -2.77
N VAL A 36 -23.78 10.83 -2.05
CA VAL A 36 -22.92 9.80 -1.44
C VAL A 36 -22.23 8.97 -2.51
N ILE A 37 -22.95 8.49 -3.53
CA ILE A 37 -22.38 7.69 -4.62
C ILE A 37 -21.32 8.49 -5.38
N GLU A 38 -21.63 9.75 -5.72
CA GLU A 38 -20.74 10.58 -6.51
C GLU A 38 -19.49 10.96 -5.70
N LYS A 39 -19.66 11.41 -4.46
CA LYS A 39 -18.60 12.09 -3.71
C LYS A 39 -18.04 11.34 -2.49
N CYS A 40 -18.35 10.06 -2.32
CA CYS A 40 -17.65 9.23 -1.34
C CYS A 40 -16.17 9.06 -1.70
N ARG A 41 -15.31 8.93 -0.69
CA ARG A 41 -13.86 8.79 -0.86
C ARG A 41 -13.48 7.45 -1.47
N SER A 42 -14.16 6.37 -1.07
CA SER A 42 -13.83 5.01 -1.48
C SER A 42 -14.44 4.67 -2.84
N SER A 43 -13.59 4.41 -3.82
CA SER A 43 -14.00 3.90 -5.14
C SER A 43 -14.63 2.50 -5.07
N HIS A 44 -14.17 1.68 -4.11
CA HIS A 44 -14.74 0.35 -3.86
C HIS A 44 -16.16 0.45 -3.31
N LEU A 45 -16.39 1.38 -2.37
CA LEU A 45 -17.73 1.63 -1.85
C LEU A 45 -18.65 2.12 -2.97
N ARG A 46 -18.20 3.09 -3.78
CA ARG A 46 -18.95 3.58 -4.93
C ARG A 46 -19.38 2.46 -5.86
N ARG A 47 -18.45 1.57 -6.24
CA ARG A 47 -18.76 0.44 -7.12
C ARG A 47 -19.79 -0.51 -6.48
N LYS A 48 -19.62 -0.85 -5.21
CA LYS A 48 -20.55 -1.70 -4.45
C LYS A 48 -21.96 -1.12 -4.34
N LEU A 49 -22.08 0.20 -4.27
CA LEU A 49 -23.38 0.88 -4.29
C LEU A 49 -24.02 0.84 -5.68
N LEU A 50 -23.25 1.12 -6.73
CA LEU A 50 -23.73 1.08 -8.12
C LEU A 50 -24.17 -0.34 -8.56
N GLU A 51 -23.54 -1.39 -8.02
CA GLU A 51 -23.93 -2.78 -8.26
C GLU A 51 -25.35 -3.11 -7.79
N LYS A 52 -25.90 -2.37 -6.82
CA LYS A 52 -27.27 -2.59 -6.33
C LYS A 52 -28.35 -2.09 -7.29
N GLY A 53 -27.99 -1.25 -8.28
CA GLY A 53 -28.92 -0.80 -9.32
C GLY A 53 -29.94 0.25 -8.87
N GLY A 54 -31.05 0.34 -9.61
CA GLY A 54 -32.02 1.44 -9.53
C GLY A 54 -32.89 1.48 -8.28
N ASP A 55 -33.02 0.35 -7.56
CA ASP A 55 -33.86 0.25 -6.35
C ASP A 55 -33.11 0.67 -5.07
N LEU A 56 -31.91 1.24 -5.22
CA LEU A 56 -31.07 1.63 -4.10
C LEU A 56 -31.70 2.79 -3.31
N THR A 57 -32.02 2.54 -2.04
CA THR A 57 -32.51 3.57 -1.11
C THR A 57 -31.36 4.19 -0.30
N LEU A 58 -31.61 5.35 0.33
CA LEU A 58 -30.64 5.96 1.25
C LEU A 58 -30.32 5.03 2.44
N GLU A 59 -31.32 4.33 2.98
CA GLU A 59 -31.14 3.38 4.06
C GLU A 59 -30.24 2.20 3.65
N GLN A 60 -30.48 1.62 2.47
CA GLN A 60 -29.64 0.56 1.92
C GLN A 60 -28.22 1.05 1.64
N THR A 61 -28.08 2.29 1.20
CA THR A 61 -26.77 2.95 0.98
C THR A 61 -25.98 3.03 2.28
N LEU A 62 -26.60 3.56 3.34
CA LEU A 62 -25.99 3.66 4.67
C LEU A 62 -25.63 2.29 5.24
N THR A 63 -26.53 1.32 5.12
CA THR A 63 -26.31 -0.05 5.58
C THR A 63 -25.10 -0.68 4.87
N THR A 64 -25.02 -0.52 3.55
CA THR A 64 -23.91 -1.03 2.73
C THR A 64 -22.59 -0.33 3.08
N ALA A 65 -22.64 0.98 3.30
CA ALA A 65 -21.48 1.78 3.67
C ALA A 65 -20.92 1.41 5.05
N ARG A 66 -21.78 1.30 6.08
CA ARG A 66 -21.39 0.85 7.42
C ARG A 66 -20.77 -0.54 7.39
N ALA A 67 -21.43 -1.48 6.70
CA ALA A 67 -20.91 -2.84 6.54
C ALA A 67 -19.57 -2.84 5.79
N PHE A 68 -19.38 -1.96 4.81
CA PHE A 68 -18.11 -1.79 4.10
C PHE A 68 -17.00 -1.24 5.02
N GLU A 69 -17.26 -0.18 5.79
CA GLU A 69 -16.29 0.40 6.73
C GLU A 69 -15.88 -0.63 7.80
N GLN A 70 -16.86 -1.35 8.37
CA GLN A 70 -16.61 -2.44 9.32
C GLN A 70 -15.80 -3.58 8.70
N SER A 71 -16.16 -4.01 7.49
CA SER A 71 -15.41 -5.06 6.78
C SER A 71 -13.97 -4.63 6.51
N GLN A 72 -13.76 -3.37 6.11
CA GLN A 72 -12.43 -2.83 5.87
C GLN A 72 -11.62 -2.77 7.16
N GLN A 73 -12.22 -2.36 8.28
CA GLN A 73 -11.56 -2.37 9.59
C GLN A 73 -11.20 -3.80 10.02
N GLN A 74 -12.12 -4.75 9.90
CA GLN A 74 -11.88 -6.16 10.27
C GLN A 74 -10.85 -6.83 9.35
N ALA A 75 -10.98 -6.65 8.03
CA ALA A 75 -10.02 -7.13 7.05
C ALA A 75 -8.64 -6.54 7.33
N SER A 76 -8.54 -5.23 7.63
CA SER A 76 -7.26 -4.62 8.02
C SER A 76 -6.68 -5.20 9.32
N GLY A 77 -7.50 -5.75 10.22
CA GLY A 77 -7.00 -6.46 11.40
C GLY A 77 -6.50 -7.87 11.07
N ILE A 78 -7.20 -8.60 10.19
CA ILE A 78 -6.86 -9.95 9.74
C ILE A 78 -5.62 -9.92 8.83
N GLU A 79 -5.61 -9.01 7.85
CA GLU A 79 -4.48 -8.69 6.97
C GLU A 79 -3.38 -7.95 7.73
N GLY A 80 -3.73 -7.18 8.76
CA GLY A 80 -2.82 -6.52 9.70
C GLY A 80 -2.01 -7.51 10.53
N GLY A 81 -2.55 -8.71 10.77
CA GLY A 81 -1.77 -9.86 11.26
C GLY A 81 -0.66 -10.31 10.31
N LYS A 82 -0.65 -9.84 9.05
CA LYS A 82 0.45 -9.99 8.09
C LYS A 82 1.27 -8.71 7.90
N SER A 83 0.94 -7.60 8.57
CA SER A 83 1.45 -6.26 8.23
C SER A 83 2.30 -5.58 9.31
N LEU A 84 2.54 -6.22 10.46
CA LEU A 84 3.53 -5.71 11.43
C LEU A 84 4.98 -5.75 10.90
N GLU A 85 5.23 -6.33 9.73
CA GLU A 85 6.53 -6.27 9.07
C GLU A 85 6.72 -5.04 8.14
N ALA A 86 5.67 -4.24 7.88
CA ALA A 86 5.70 -3.21 6.83
C ALA A 86 5.93 -1.77 7.30
N SER A 87 6.23 -1.54 8.58
CA SER A 87 6.68 -0.22 9.06
C SER A 87 7.78 -0.34 10.10
N VAL A 88 8.85 -1.03 9.73
CA VAL A 88 10.17 -0.71 10.27
C VAL A 88 10.52 0.69 9.77
N ASN A 89 10.28 1.68 10.63
CA ASN A 89 10.55 3.08 10.38
C ASN A 89 12.05 3.24 10.03
N LYS A 90 12.34 3.67 8.79
CA LYS A 90 13.70 3.85 8.25
C LYS A 90 14.57 4.70 9.17
N ASP A 91 13.94 5.63 9.88
CA ASP A 91 14.55 6.54 10.84
C ASP A 91 14.94 5.82 12.14
N THR A 92 14.18 4.81 12.56
CA THR A 92 14.54 3.95 13.69
C THR A 92 15.71 3.04 13.33
N TYR A 93 15.77 2.53 12.09
CA TYR A 93 16.91 1.72 11.62
C TYR A 93 18.21 2.53 11.54
N SER A 94 18.16 3.77 11.04
CA SER A 94 19.33 4.64 10.97
C SER A 94 19.83 5.07 12.36
N GLN A 95 18.92 5.27 13.32
CA GLN A 95 19.25 5.57 14.72
C GLN A 95 19.84 4.36 15.47
N ILE A 96 19.28 3.15 15.29
CA ILE A 96 19.83 1.91 15.88
C ILE A 96 21.21 1.58 15.28
N GLN A 97 21.40 1.82 13.97
CA GLN A 97 22.67 1.60 13.28
C GLN A 97 23.75 2.63 13.67
N ALA A 98 23.36 3.80 14.15
CA ALA A 98 24.27 4.78 14.74
C ALA A 98 24.65 4.46 16.20
N ALA A 99 23.83 3.70 16.92
CA ALA A 99 24.00 3.40 18.35
C ALA A 99 24.78 2.11 18.67
N LEU A 100 25.02 1.22 17.69
CA LEU A 100 25.81 -0.01 17.87
C LEU A 100 27.02 -0.01 16.92
N PRO A 101 28.26 0.21 17.41
CA PRO A 101 29.42 0.31 16.53
C PRO A 101 29.93 -1.04 15.97
N GLU A 102 29.22 -2.16 16.11
CA GLU A 102 29.80 -3.50 15.86
C GLU A 102 29.15 -4.41 14.80
N VAL A 103 28.31 -3.89 13.89
CA VAL A 103 27.86 -4.71 12.74
C VAL A 103 28.30 -4.12 11.40
N ARG A 104 29.61 -3.85 11.33
CA ARG A 104 30.29 -3.71 10.04
C ARG A 104 30.33 -5.11 9.43
N ASN A 105 29.49 -5.33 8.42
CA ASN A 105 30.01 -5.65 7.08
C ASN A 105 29.56 -6.94 6.36
N VAL A 106 28.38 -7.53 6.61
CA VAL A 106 27.92 -8.67 5.76
C VAL A 106 27.89 -8.29 4.26
N ARG A 107 27.52 -7.03 3.95
CA ARG A 107 27.46 -6.53 2.56
C ARG A 107 28.83 -6.32 1.90
N SER A 108 29.88 -5.90 2.61
CA SER A 108 31.21 -5.83 1.97
C SER A 108 31.99 -7.13 2.06
N VAL A 109 31.69 -8.05 2.98
CA VAL A 109 32.27 -9.41 2.93
C VAL A 109 31.78 -10.14 1.67
N ILE A 110 30.49 -10.04 1.34
CA ILE A 110 29.94 -10.59 0.09
C ILE A 110 30.56 -9.91 -1.14
N LYS A 111 30.72 -8.58 -1.13
CA LYS A 111 31.43 -7.87 -2.24
C LYS A 111 32.89 -8.30 -2.36
N LEU A 112 33.61 -8.49 -1.26
CA LEU A 112 35.01 -8.93 -1.28
C LEU A 112 35.12 -10.37 -1.83
N ALA A 113 34.21 -11.26 -1.45
CA ALA A 113 34.18 -12.64 -1.94
C ALA A 113 33.94 -12.69 -3.47
N ILE A 114 33.02 -11.89 -3.98
CA ILE A 114 32.74 -11.79 -5.42
C ILE A 114 33.96 -11.23 -6.17
N MET A 115 34.60 -10.18 -5.63
CA MET A 115 35.79 -9.58 -6.25
C MET A 115 36.97 -10.55 -6.26
N LEU A 116 37.19 -11.30 -5.17
CA LEU A 116 38.24 -12.32 -5.08
C LEU A 116 38.02 -13.44 -6.09
N TYR A 117 36.77 -13.89 -6.27
CA TYR A 117 36.42 -14.90 -7.27
C TYR A 117 36.67 -14.40 -8.70
N ALA A 118 36.30 -13.15 -9.01
CA ALA A 118 36.54 -12.55 -10.32
C ALA A 118 38.03 -12.44 -10.66
N VAL A 119 38.86 -11.99 -9.69
CA VAL A 119 40.32 -11.90 -9.87
C VAL A 119 40.95 -13.28 -10.03
N ASN A 120 40.53 -14.27 -9.24
CA ASN A 120 41.06 -15.63 -9.34
C ASN A 120 40.70 -16.29 -10.69
N HIS A 121 39.50 -16.03 -11.21
CA HIS A 121 39.08 -16.49 -12.52
C HIS A 121 39.88 -15.84 -13.67
N GLN A 122 40.22 -14.55 -13.58
CA GLN A 122 41.11 -13.90 -14.56
C GLN A 122 42.53 -14.51 -14.53
N ARG A 123 43.06 -14.82 -13.35
CA ARG A 123 44.37 -15.46 -13.19
C ARG A 123 44.41 -16.86 -13.80
N LEU A 124 43.37 -17.67 -13.60
CA LEU A 124 43.27 -19.01 -14.21
C LEU A 124 43.20 -18.97 -15.74
N ARG A 125 42.56 -17.94 -16.32
CA ARG A 125 42.55 -17.74 -17.78
C ARG A 125 43.94 -17.41 -18.30
N LEU A 126 44.67 -16.52 -17.63
CA LEU A 126 46.04 -16.16 -18.03
C LEU A 126 47.00 -17.37 -17.95
N LEU A 127 46.88 -18.20 -16.92
CA LEU A 127 47.67 -19.43 -16.79
C LEU A 127 47.39 -20.41 -17.94
N LYS A 128 46.12 -20.63 -18.30
CA LYS A 128 45.76 -21.48 -19.45
C LYS A 128 46.31 -20.94 -20.76
N THR A 129 46.32 -19.62 -20.97
CA THR A 129 46.89 -19.03 -22.19
C THR A 129 48.41 -19.13 -22.23
N LEU A 130 49.08 -19.09 -21.06
CA LEU A 130 50.54 -19.28 -20.97
C LEU A 130 50.92 -20.74 -21.23
N ASP A 131 50.17 -21.71 -20.71
CA ASP A 131 50.39 -23.14 -21.01
C ASP A 131 50.22 -23.44 -22.51
N VAL A 132 49.17 -22.88 -23.13
CA VAL A 132 48.94 -23.00 -24.59
C VAL A 132 50.04 -22.32 -25.39
N ALA A 133 50.53 -21.16 -24.96
CA ALA A 133 51.63 -20.47 -25.64
C ALA A 133 52.95 -21.26 -25.56
N ASN A 134 53.21 -21.95 -24.44
CA ASN A 134 54.41 -22.76 -24.25
C ASN A 134 54.37 -24.09 -25.04
N GLN A 135 53.20 -24.71 -25.19
CA GLN A 135 53.03 -25.94 -25.99
C GLN A 135 53.15 -25.70 -27.50
N ASN A 136 52.90 -24.48 -27.99
CA ASN A 136 53.02 -24.13 -29.41
C ASN A 136 54.45 -23.68 -29.83
N ASN A 137 55.42 -23.71 -28.90
CA ASN A 137 56.82 -23.32 -29.15
C ASN A 137 57.80 -24.50 -28.97
N MET A 138 57.30 -25.74 -29.05
CA MET A 138 58.05 -27.00 -29.25
C MET A 138 57.59 -27.64 -30.56
#